data_AF-A0A538L6R1-F1
#
_entry.id   AF-A0A538L6R1-F1
#
_cell.length_a   1.000
_cell.length_b   1.000
_cell.length_c   1.000
_cell.angle_alpha   90.00
_cell.angle_beta   90.00
_cell.angle_gamma   90.00
#
_symmetry.space_group_name_H-M   'P 1'
#
loop_
_entity.id
_entity.type
_entity.pdbx_description
1 polymer ?
#
loop_
_entity_poly.entity_id
_entity_poly.type
_entity_poly.pdbx_seq_one_letter_code
_entity_poly.pdbx_strand_id
1 'polypeptide(L)'
;MRRRHAAVAAATVAAALAASPAPALANQRTENLPWPQLLPPVPVTTKVQPHGVPHCRRASVGCMDDLLRRLHRQWRRLNAACDHRALFSLAYIRITQGLRDDIARRPPKLIRYRRWMVDVIIDFSNHYFQYFNAYAQHRPVPDAWKIAYDEVMHGDTNGGQDVLLASSAHTQHDLPYIYAAMGMRTPGGASRKPDHDAVNAINAGVFVGLEHYYAQHYDPLFTTIMKSSPLDQIGTLETVKGWREGAWRNAERLLNARTAAERHQVEQSIDIDSRVWAEAMSSVTQPGYRATRDAYCRAHHERT
;
A
#
# COMPACT_ATOMS: atom_id res chain seq x y z
N MET A 1 42.85 -42.39 -57.64
CA MET A 1 41.43 -42.81 -57.72
C MET A 1 40.60 -41.91 -56.81
N ARG A 2 39.45 -41.46 -57.32
CA ARG A 2 38.42 -40.70 -56.62
C ARG A 2 37.90 -41.45 -55.39
N ARG A 3 37.50 -40.72 -54.35
CA ARG A 3 36.11 -40.70 -53.85
C ARG A 3 35.92 -39.58 -52.83
N ARG A 4 35.04 -38.64 -53.19
CA ARG A 4 34.35 -37.71 -52.29
C ARG A 4 33.15 -38.45 -51.72
N HIS A 5 32.90 -38.35 -50.42
CA HIS A 5 31.55 -38.47 -49.86
C HIS A 5 31.38 -37.45 -48.72
N ALA A 6 30.16 -36.94 -48.67
CA ALA A 6 29.75 -35.74 -47.95
C ALA A 6 29.35 -36.01 -46.50
N ALA A 7 29.47 -34.94 -45.71
CA ALA A 7 28.72 -34.51 -44.53
C ALA A 7 27.91 -35.54 -43.71
N VAL A 8 28.19 -35.57 -42.40
CA VAL A 8 27.15 -35.55 -41.35
C VAL A 8 27.62 -34.61 -40.24
N ALA A 9 26.77 -33.64 -39.92
CA ALA A 9 26.94 -32.70 -38.82
C ALA A 9 26.60 -33.37 -37.48
N ALA A 10 27.46 -33.19 -36.48
CA ALA A 10 27.12 -33.35 -35.07
C ALA A 10 28.14 -32.56 -34.24
N ALA A 11 27.91 -31.26 -34.07
CA ALA A 11 28.65 -30.46 -33.11
C ALA A 11 27.96 -30.58 -31.75
N THR A 12 28.39 -31.55 -30.95
CA THR A 12 28.22 -31.55 -29.49
C THR A 12 29.10 -30.45 -28.91
N VAL A 13 28.52 -29.32 -28.50
CA VAL A 13 29.22 -28.36 -27.63
C VAL A 13 28.91 -28.74 -26.19
N ALA A 14 29.84 -29.50 -25.62
CA ALA A 14 29.91 -29.76 -24.19
C ALA A 14 30.33 -28.48 -23.44
N ALA A 15 29.75 -28.34 -22.25
CA ALA A 15 29.92 -27.23 -21.33
C ALA A 15 31.38 -27.02 -20.89
N ALA A 16 31.83 -25.76 -20.95
CA ALA A 16 32.87 -25.23 -20.09
C ALA A 16 32.82 -23.69 -20.14
N LEU A 17 31.95 -23.09 -19.33
CA LEU A 17 32.17 -21.72 -18.86
C LEU A 17 32.38 -21.78 -17.36
N ALA A 18 33.66 -21.68 -17.02
CA ALA A 18 34.20 -21.69 -15.69
C ALA A 18 33.54 -20.62 -14.81
N ALA A 19 33.29 -21.03 -13.57
CA ALA A 19 32.84 -20.23 -12.47
C ALA A 19 33.59 -18.89 -12.37
N SER A 20 32.87 -17.81 -12.64
CA SER A 20 33.20 -16.54 -11.99
C SER A 20 32.61 -16.60 -10.59
N PRO A 21 33.40 -16.37 -9.50
CA PRO A 21 32.81 -16.16 -8.20
C PRO A 21 32.03 -14.85 -8.29
N ALA A 22 30.72 -14.94 -8.43
CA ALA A 22 29.85 -13.78 -8.28
C ALA A 22 30.11 -13.19 -6.89
N PRO A 23 30.52 -11.92 -6.77
CA PRO A 23 30.64 -11.32 -5.46
C PRO A 23 29.24 -11.12 -4.89
N ALA A 24 29.04 -11.63 -3.67
CA ALA A 24 28.02 -11.24 -2.72
C ALA A 24 26.54 -11.29 -3.17
N LEU A 25 25.86 -12.36 -2.76
CA LEU A 25 24.43 -12.32 -2.49
C LEU A 25 24.10 -11.18 -1.52
N ALA A 26 23.06 -10.43 -1.88
CA ALA A 26 22.22 -9.62 -0.99
C ALA A 26 22.88 -8.43 -0.28
N ASN A 27 23.22 -7.40 -1.05
CA ASN A 27 22.97 -6.03 -0.58
C ASN A 27 21.68 -5.56 -1.27
N GLN A 28 20.52 -6.02 -0.79
CA GLN A 28 19.21 -5.50 -1.21
C GLN A 28 19.10 -4.04 -0.77
N ARG A 29 19.75 -3.13 -1.49
CA ARG A 29 19.25 -1.76 -1.55
C ARG A 29 17.87 -1.89 -2.19
N THR A 30 16.83 -1.73 -1.39
CA THR A 30 15.50 -1.39 -1.90
C THR A 30 15.64 -0.12 -2.71
N GLU A 31 15.85 -0.24 -4.03
CA GLU A 31 15.87 0.91 -4.91
C GLU A 31 14.46 1.46 -4.96
N ASN A 32 14.20 2.52 -4.17
CA ASN A 32 12.97 3.28 -4.32
C ASN A 32 13.07 4.07 -5.63
N LEU A 33 12.72 3.42 -6.74
CA LEU A 33 12.82 4.00 -8.09
C LEU A 33 11.99 5.28 -8.19
N PRO A 34 12.57 6.43 -8.61
CA PRO A 34 11.91 7.73 -8.55
C PRO A 34 10.99 8.00 -9.77
N TRP A 35 10.41 6.95 -10.37
CA TRP A 35 9.59 7.13 -11.58
C TRP A 35 8.34 7.98 -11.35
N PRO A 36 7.64 7.98 -10.18
CA PRO A 36 6.49 8.86 -9.99
C PRO A 36 6.86 10.34 -10.06
N GLN A 37 8.08 10.69 -9.62
CA GLN A 37 8.61 12.06 -9.67
C GLN A 37 8.90 12.53 -11.10
N LEU A 38 9.00 11.61 -12.06
CA LEU A 38 9.16 11.92 -13.49
C LEU A 38 7.81 12.24 -14.17
N LEU A 39 6.68 11.95 -13.52
CA LEU A 39 5.36 12.18 -14.08
C LEU A 39 4.80 13.52 -13.57
N PRO A 40 4.76 14.58 -14.39
CA PRO A 40 4.28 15.88 -13.93
C PRO A 40 2.80 15.83 -13.50
N PRO A 41 2.40 16.62 -12.49
CA PRO A 41 0.99 16.77 -12.14
C PRO A 41 0.27 17.58 -13.23
N VAL A 42 -0.99 17.26 -13.49
CA VAL A 42 -1.80 18.05 -14.42
C VAL A 42 -2.37 19.30 -13.71
N PRO A 43 -2.74 20.36 -14.46
CA PRO A 43 -3.46 21.48 -13.88
C PRO A 43 -4.80 21.03 -13.29
N VAL A 44 -5.06 21.46 -12.05
CA VAL A 44 -6.35 21.32 -11.36
C VAL A 44 -6.67 22.64 -10.67
N THR A 45 -7.92 22.81 -10.25
CA THR A 45 -8.37 24.01 -9.52
C THR A 45 -7.50 24.34 -8.30
N THR A 46 -7.25 25.63 -8.06
CA THR A 46 -6.64 26.15 -6.83
C THR A 46 -7.67 26.55 -5.78
N LYS A 47 -8.97 26.45 -6.10
CA LYS A 47 -10.06 26.86 -5.21
C LYS A 47 -10.27 25.89 -4.04
N VAL A 48 -9.98 24.60 -4.24
CA VAL A 48 -10.07 23.60 -3.17
C VAL A 48 -8.82 23.68 -2.30
N GLN A 49 -9.00 23.86 -1.00
CA GLN A 49 -7.92 23.99 -0.02
C GLN A 49 -8.20 23.10 1.19
N PRO A 50 -7.15 22.69 1.92
CA PRO A 50 -7.31 21.82 3.08
C PRO A 50 -8.12 22.54 4.17
N HIS A 51 -8.92 21.76 4.88
CA HIS A 51 -9.81 22.23 5.92
C HIS A 51 -9.82 21.24 7.08
N GLY A 52 -10.30 21.69 8.24
CA GLY A 52 -10.39 20.83 9.42
C GLY A 52 -11.41 19.71 9.24
N VAL A 53 -11.07 18.52 9.74
CA VAL A 53 -11.86 17.30 9.63
C VAL A 53 -12.24 16.75 11.00
N PRO A 54 -13.16 15.77 11.10
CA PRO A 54 -13.39 15.07 12.36
C PRO A 54 -12.07 14.60 12.98
N HIS A 55 -11.94 14.75 14.30
CA HIS A 55 -10.72 14.44 15.05
C HIS A 55 -9.49 15.31 14.74
N CYS A 56 -9.57 16.30 13.85
CA CYS A 56 -8.55 17.34 13.70
C CYS A 56 -9.12 18.63 13.10
N ARG A 57 -9.69 19.51 13.94
CA ARG A 57 -10.23 20.80 13.48
C ARG A 57 -9.14 21.76 12.98
N ARG A 58 -7.92 21.62 13.48
CA ARG A 58 -6.75 22.41 13.08
C ARG A 58 -5.53 21.50 13.02
N ALA A 59 -4.99 21.34 11.81
CA ALA A 59 -3.79 20.55 11.53
C ALA A 59 -2.65 20.81 12.52
N SER A 60 -2.23 19.76 13.22
CA SER A 60 -1.09 19.77 14.14
C SER A 60 -0.51 18.38 14.31
N VAL A 61 0.73 18.28 14.79
CA VAL A 61 1.35 17.00 15.17
C VAL A 61 0.53 16.30 16.25
N GLY A 62 -0.13 17.05 17.15
CA GLY A 62 -1.02 16.49 18.17
C GLY A 62 -2.18 15.69 17.57
N CYS A 63 -2.72 16.10 16.42
CA CYS A 63 -3.73 15.29 15.73
C CYS A 63 -3.19 13.92 15.31
N MET A 64 -1.94 13.87 14.85
CA MET A 64 -1.28 12.61 14.48
C MET A 64 -0.98 11.75 15.71
N ASP A 65 -0.57 12.36 16.83
CA ASP A 65 -0.39 11.65 18.10
C ASP A 65 -1.72 11.02 18.57
N ASP A 66 -2.83 11.73 18.43
CA ASP A 66 -4.17 11.24 18.76
C ASP A 66 -4.62 10.09 17.85
N LEU A 67 -4.36 10.23 16.54
CA LEU A 67 -4.58 9.17 15.56
C LEU A 67 -3.77 7.92 15.91
N LEU A 68 -2.48 8.06 16.20
CA LEU A 68 -1.62 6.93 16.60
C LEU A 68 -2.15 6.24 17.85
N ARG A 69 -2.63 6.99 18.86
CA ARG A 69 -3.26 6.38 20.04
C ARG A 69 -4.52 5.59 19.68
N ARG A 70 -5.33 6.04 18.72
CA ARG A 70 -6.51 5.30 18.23
C ARG A 70 -6.12 4.03 17.48
N LEU A 71 -5.18 4.13 16.55
CA LEU A 71 -4.68 2.99 15.77
C LEU A 71 -4.08 1.93 16.70
N HIS A 72 -3.23 2.32 17.66
CA HIS A 72 -2.66 1.40 18.66
C HIS A 72 -3.73 0.72 19.53
N ARG A 73 -4.81 1.42 19.89
CA ARG A 73 -5.93 0.79 20.62
C ARG A 73 -6.67 -0.24 19.77
N GLN A 74 -6.89 0.03 18.49
CA GLN A 74 -7.52 -0.92 17.57
C GLN A 74 -6.59 -2.12 17.35
N TRP A 75 -5.33 -1.88 17.00
CA TRP A 75 -4.34 -2.93 16.75
C TRP A 75 -4.18 -3.85 17.95
N ARG A 76 -4.05 -3.35 19.18
CA ARG A 76 -3.92 -4.21 20.37
C ARG A 76 -5.09 -5.18 20.54
N ARG A 77 -6.33 -4.73 20.26
CA ARG A 77 -7.51 -5.60 20.31
C ARG A 77 -7.48 -6.67 19.22
N LEU A 78 -7.10 -6.29 18.00
CA LEU A 78 -6.96 -7.22 16.88
C LEU A 78 -5.84 -8.24 17.14
N ASN A 79 -4.67 -7.77 17.57
CA ASN A 79 -3.51 -8.59 17.91
C ASN A 79 -3.85 -9.62 18.99
N ALA A 80 -4.48 -9.20 20.09
CA ALA A 80 -4.86 -10.10 21.19
C ALA A 80 -5.85 -11.20 20.76
N ALA A 81 -6.61 -10.96 19.69
CA ALA A 81 -7.55 -11.93 19.13
C ALA A 81 -6.94 -12.78 17.99
N CYS A 82 -5.66 -12.59 17.66
CA CYS A 82 -5.08 -13.12 16.42
C CYS A 82 -5.91 -12.78 15.17
N ASP A 83 -6.55 -11.61 15.17
CA ASP A 83 -7.36 -11.16 14.06
C ASP A 83 -6.46 -10.77 12.89
N HIS A 84 -6.76 -11.30 11.71
CA HIS A 84 -5.94 -11.12 10.50
C HIS A 84 -5.79 -9.66 10.09
N ARG A 85 -6.74 -8.79 10.47
CA ARG A 85 -6.68 -7.34 10.26
C ARG A 85 -5.58 -6.66 11.07
N ALA A 86 -4.99 -7.34 12.07
CA ALA A 86 -3.89 -6.81 12.87
C ALA A 86 -2.66 -6.47 12.01
N LEU A 87 -2.40 -7.24 10.93
CA LEU A 87 -1.22 -7.02 10.08
C LEU A 87 -1.31 -5.66 9.38
N PHE A 88 -2.38 -5.40 8.62
CA PHE A 88 -2.54 -4.09 7.98
C PHE A 88 -2.61 -2.95 9.00
N SER A 89 -3.26 -3.15 10.14
CA SER A 89 -3.32 -2.15 11.21
C SER A 89 -1.92 -1.78 11.74
N LEU A 90 -1.02 -2.77 11.90
CA LEU A 90 0.37 -2.52 12.30
C LEU A 90 1.17 -1.78 11.21
N ALA A 91 1.05 -2.20 9.95
CA ALA A 91 1.66 -1.49 8.83
C ALA A 91 1.21 -0.02 8.80
N TYR A 92 -0.08 0.22 8.99
CA TYR A 92 -0.64 1.57 8.98
C TYR A 92 -0.16 2.43 10.15
N ILE A 93 0.00 1.84 11.35
CA ILE A 93 0.66 2.49 12.48
C ILE A 93 2.08 2.92 12.10
N ARG A 94 2.90 2.01 11.55
CA ARG A 94 4.31 2.31 11.22
C ARG A 94 4.45 3.39 10.15
N ILE A 95 3.61 3.36 9.12
CA ILE A 95 3.56 4.42 8.08
C ILE A 95 3.19 5.76 8.70
N THR A 96 2.13 5.77 9.53
CA THR A 96 1.66 6.99 10.21
C THR A 96 2.72 7.55 11.16
N GLN A 97 3.46 6.68 11.87
CA GLN A 97 4.60 7.07 12.72
C GLN A 97 5.70 7.73 11.90
N GLY A 98 6.12 7.13 10.78
CA GLY A 98 7.14 7.71 9.91
C GLY A 98 6.77 9.09 9.36
N LEU A 99 5.50 9.26 8.95
CA LEU A 99 4.97 10.56 8.51
C LEU A 99 4.94 11.57 9.66
N ARG A 100 4.47 11.15 10.83
CA ARG A 100 4.43 11.98 12.04
C ARG A 100 5.82 12.47 12.41
N ASP A 101 6.82 11.59 12.39
CA ASP A 101 8.19 11.90 12.77
C ASP A 101 8.88 12.83 11.78
N ASP A 102 8.63 12.68 10.48
CA ASP A 102 9.10 13.67 9.49
C ASP A 102 8.44 15.03 9.72
N ILE A 103 7.11 15.06 9.84
CA ILE A 103 6.33 16.28 10.04
C ILE A 103 6.71 16.98 11.34
N ALA A 104 7.12 16.26 12.40
CA ALA A 104 7.50 16.85 13.68
C ALA A 104 8.83 17.63 13.62
N ARG A 105 9.72 17.30 12.67
CA ARG A 105 11.04 17.95 12.51
C ARG A 105 10.91 19.42 12.10
N ARG A 106 12.00 20.17 12.32
CA ARG A 106 12.13 21.59 11.96
C ARG A 106 13.51 21.85 11.32
N PRO A 107 13.59 21.92 9.98
CA PRO A 107 12.54 21.64 8.99
C PRO A 107 12.27 20.12 8.83
N PRO A 108 11.10 19.72 8.29
CA PRO A 108 10.87 18.35 7.79
C PRO A 108 11.89 17.98 6.73
N LYS A 109 12.20 16.68 6.60
CA LYS A 109 13.11 16.18 5.57
C LYS A 109 12.37 15.88 4.27
N LEU A 110 11.13 15.40 4.36
CA LEU A 110 10.36 14.92 3.21
C LEU A 110 9.15 15.80 2.90
N ILE A 111 8.32 16.11 3.90
CA ILE A 111 7.01 16.75 3.71
C ILE A 111 7.12 18.27 3.84
N ARG A 112 6.96 18.99 2.72
CA ARG A 112 7.01 20.45 2.69
C ARG A 112 5.75 21.10 3.28
N TYR A 113 4.57 20.62 2.89
CA TYR A 113 3.27 21.17 3.26
C TYR A 113 2.67 20.44 4.46
N ARG A 114 3.34 20.56 5.62
CA ARG A 114 3.01 19.88 6.88
C ARG A 114 1.52 19.87 7.23
N ARG A 115 0.87 21.04 7.23
CA ARG A 115 -0.55 21.14 7.62
C ARG A 115 -1.47 20.37 6.67
N TRP A 116 -1.26 20.53 5.36
CA TRP A 116 -2.01 19.79 4.35
C TRP A 116 -1.82 18.29 4.50
N MET A 117 -0.59 17.82 4.72
CA MET A 117 -0.34 16.40 4.90
C MET A 117 -1.00 15.85 6.18
N VAL A 118 -1.03 16.62 7.27
CA VAL A 118 -1.79 16.24 8.47
C VAL A 118 -3.29 16.11 8.14
N ASP A 119 -3.89 17.11 7.48
CA ASP A 119 -5.32 17.05 7.13
C ASP A 119 -5.64 15.83 6.25
N VAL A 120 -4.80 15.57 5.22
CA VAL A 120 -4.90 14.37 4.37
C VAL A 120 -4.82 13.09 5.20
N ILE A 121 -3.82 12.94 6.08
CA ILE A 121 -3.64 11.72 6.86
C ILE A 121 -4.83 11.49 7.79
N ILE A 122 -5.31 12.52 8.49
CA ILE A 122 -6.42 12.37 9.43
C ILE A 122 -7.71 12.01 8.69
N ASP A 123 -8.01 12.65 7.57
CA ASP A 123 -9.23 12.36 6.81
C ASP A 123 -9.18 10.96 6.19
N PHE A 124 -8.02 10.59 5.64
CA PHE A 124 -7.75 9.24 5.16
C PHE A 124 -7.97 8.20 6.26
N SER A 125 -7.45 8.44 7.47
CA SER A 125 -7.69 7.57 8.62
C SER A 125 -9.15 7.53 9.07
N ASN A 126 -9.88 8.63 8.96
CA ASN A 126 -11.30 8.67 9.30
C ASN A 126 -12.11 7.73 8.38
N HIS A 127 -11.82 7.73 7.07
CA HIS A 127 -12.40 6.79 6.11
C HIS A 127 -12.05 5.34 6.47
N TYR A 128 -10.79 5.04 6.81
CA TYR A 128 -10.39 3.71 7.27
C TYR A 128 -11.22 3.23 8.48
N PHE A 129 -11.34 4.06 9.53
CA PHE A 129 -12.16 3.71 10.69
C PHE A 129 -13.64 3.60 10.37
N GLN A 130 -14.15 4.42 9.45
CA GLN A 130 -15.54 4.37 9.00
C GLN A 130 -15.84 3.03 8.34
N TYR A 131 -15.04 2.59 7.37
CA TYR A 131 -15.28 1.32 6.67
C TYR A 131 -15.07 0.11 7.57
N PHE A 132 -14.09 0.17 8.47
CA PHE A 132 -13.91 -0.87 9.48
C PHE A 132 -15.17 -1.05 10.35
N ASN A 133 -15.75 0.04 10.82
CA ASN A 133 -16.97 0.00 11.64
C ASN A 133 -18.22 -0.34 10.83
N ALA A 134 -18.33 0.15 9.59
CA ALA A 134 -19.45 -0.13 8.72
C ALA A 134 -19.53 -1.62 8.38
N TYR A 135 -18.41 -2.24 8.00
CA TYR A 135 -18.34 -3.67 7.73
C TYR A 135 -18.73 -4.50 8.96
N ALA A 136 -18.17 -4.17 10.14
CA ALA A 136 -18.51 -4.86 11.40
C ALA A 136 -19.99 -4.74 11.80
N GLN A 137 -20.71 -3.75 11.28
CA GLN A 137 -22.13 -3.52 11.50
C GLN A 137 -23.00 -3.99 10.32
N HIS A 138 -22.42 -4.77 9.39
CA HIS A 138 -23.08 -5.24 8.17
C HIS A 138 -23.67 -4.10 7.31
N ARG A 139 -23.07 -2.91 7.37
CA ARG A 139 -23.42 -1.79 6.51
C ARG A 139 -22.60 -1.84 5.21
N PRO A 140 -23.12 -1.30 4.10
CA PRO A 140 -22.39 -1.25 2.84
C PRO A 140 -21.03 -0.55 2.99
N VAL A 141 -20.03 -1.13 2.32
CA VAL A 141 -18.68 -0.57 2.14
C VAL A 141 -18.32 -0.71 0.65
N PRO A 142 -17.32 0.03 0.14
CA PRO A 142 -16.84 -0.13 -1.23
C PRO A 142 -16.42 -1.57 -1.53
N ASP A 143 -16.61 -2.04 -2.77
CA ASP A 143 -16.39 -3.45 -3.14
C ASP A 143 -14.98 -3.93 -2.83
N ALA A 144 -13.96 -3.12 -3.09
CA ALA A 144 -12.58 -3.45 -2.75
C ALA A 144 -12.38 -3.68 -1.24
N TRP A 145 -13.02 -2.87 -0.40
CA TRP A 145 -13.03 -3.05 1.05
C TRP A 145 -13.83 -4.28 1.46
N LYS A 146 -14.97 -4.54 0.80
CA LYS A 146 -15.77 -5.73 1.06
C LYS A 146 -14.95 -7.00 0.80
N ILE A 147 -14.30 -7.11 -0.35
CA ILE A 147 -13.44 -8.26 -0.69
C ILE A 147 -12.31 -8.39 0.33
N ALA A 148 -11.60 -7.30 0.62
CA ALA A 148 -10.52 -7.33 1.61
C ALA A 148 -11.00 -7.82 2.99
N TYR A 149 -12.17 -7.36 3.44
CA TYR A 149 -12.74 -7.80 4.71
C TYR A 149 -13.29 -9.22 4.69
N ASP A 150 -13.92 -9.65 3.59
CA ASP A 150 -14.41 -11.02 3.45
C ASP A 150 -13.24 -12.02 3.50
N GLU A 151 -12.11 -11.72 2.84
CA GLU A 151 -10.91 -12.55 2.87
C GLU A 151 -10.29 -12.64 4.28
N VAL A 152 -10.03 -11.51 4.95
CA VAL A 152 -9.44 -11.55 6.30
C VAL A 152 -10.37 -12.21 7.35
N MET A 153 -11.68 -12.15 7.15
CA MET A 153 -12.65 -12.71 8.10
C MET A 153 -12.97 -14.18 7.83
N HIS A 154 -12.95 -14.61 6.57
CA HIS A 154 -13.49 -15.91 6.16
C HIS A 154 -12.61 -16.66 5.15
N GLY A 155 -11.74 -15.95 4.46
CA GLY A 155 -10.87 -16.48 3.42
C GLY A 155 -9.64 -17.20 3.94
N ASP A 156 -8.88 -17.69 2.96
CA ASP A 156 -7.69 -18.52 3.12
C ASP A 156 -6.43 -17.79 2.62
N THR A 157 -6.48 -16.46 2.58
CA THR A 157 -5.35 -15.60 2.21
C THR A 157 -4.24 -15.66 3.25
N ASN A 158 -2.99 -15.62 2.77
CA ASN A 158 -1.85 -15.40 3.65
C ASN A 158 -1.77 -13.93 4.11
N GLY A 159 -0.98 -13.67 5.14
CA GLY A 159 -0.82 -12.35 5.73
C GLY A 159 -0.27 -11.30 4.77
N GLY A 160 0.51 -11.69 3.77
CA GLY A 160 0.98 -10.77 2.72
C GLY A 160 -0.17 -10.30 1.83
N GLN A 161 -1.02 -11.23 1.40
CA GLN A 161 -2.23 -10.92 0.64
C GLN A 161 -3.16 -9.99 1.42
N ASP A 162 -3.38 -10.24 2.72
CA ASP A 162 -4.22 -9.38 3.56
C ASP A 162 -3.73 -7.92 3.60
N VAL A 163 -2.42 -7.75 3.79
CA VAL A 163 -1.80 -6.42 3.83
C VAL A 163 -1.96 -5.73 2.47
N LEU A 164 -1.79 -6.45 1.37
CA LEU A 164 -1.93 -5.89 0.02
C LEU A 164 -3.37 -5.57 -0.34
N LEU A 165 -4.33 -6.44 -0.01
CA LEU A 165 -5.77 -6.21 -0.20
C LEU A 165 -6.21 -4.94 0.50
N ALA A 166 -5.90 -4.81 1.80
CA ALA A 166 -6.25 -3.62 2.56
C ALA A 166 -5.47 -2.38 2.11
N SER A 167 -4.18 -2.50 1.75
CA SER A 167 -3.39 -1.38 1.22
C SER A 167 -3.92 -0.88 -0.10
N SER A 168 -4.34 -1.79 -0.98
CA SER A 168 -4.93 -1.49 -2.28
C SER A 168 -6.29 -0.80 -2.12
N ALA A 169 -7.21 -1.36 -1.33
CA ALA A 169 -8.51 -0.73 -1.06
C ALA A 169 -8.31 0.66 -0.46
N HIS A 170 -7.49 0.78 0.57
CA HIS A 170 -7.25 2.06 1.22
C HIS A 170 -6.61 3.08 0.26
N THR A 171 -5.62 2.68 -0.52
CA THR A 171 -4.89 3.60 -1.41
C THR A 171 -5.67 3.94 -2.68
N GLN A 172 -6.16 2.94 -3.40
CA GLN A 172 -6.74 3.13 -4.74
C GLN A 172 -8.16 3.68 -4.66
N HIS A 173 -8.94 3.24 -3.68
CA HIS A 173 -10.32 3.72 -3.51
C HIS A 173 -10.37 5.01 -2.69
N ASP A 174 -9.80 5.04 -1.47
CA ASP A 174 -10.08 6.16 -0.54
C ASP A 174 -9.26 7.42 -0.87
N LEU A 175 -7.97 7.26 -1.17
CA LEU A 175 -7.03 8.37 -1.31
C LEU A 175 -7.38 9.40 -2.41
N PRO A 176 -7.94 9.01 -3.60
CA PRO A 176 -8.41 9.96 -4.59
C PRO A 176 -9.41 10.96 -4.02
N TYR A 177 -10.38 10.48 -3.23
CA TYR A 177 -11.41 11.31 -2.62
C TYR A 177 -10.82 12.30 -1.61
N ILE A 178 -9.86 11.85 -0.81
CA ILE A 178 -9.17 12.71 0.17
C ILE A 178 -8.40 13.82 -0.54
N TYR A 179 -7.66 13.52 -1.61
CA TYR A 179 -6.96 14.56 -2.38
C TYR A 179 -7.92 15.53 -3.05
N ALA A 180 -9.04 15.03 -3.59
CA ALA A 180 -10.09 15.86 -4.18
C ALA A 180 -10.76 16.78 -3.13
N ALA A 181 -10.87 16.34 -1.87
CA ALA A 181 -11.43 17.13 -0.78
C ALA A 181 -10.43 18.14 -0.18
N MET A 182 -9.15 17.77 -0.07
CA MET A 182 -8.10 18.60 0.58
C MET A 182 -7.36 19.51 -0.40
N GLY A 183 -7.57 19.32 -1.70
CA GLY A 183 -6.95 20.11 -2.77
C GLY A 183 -5.50 19.74 -3.01
N MET A 184 -5.11 19.70 -4.28
CA MET A 184 -3.82 19.19 -4.73
C MET A 184 -2.81 20.31 -5.06
N ARG A 185 -3.25 21.57 -4.96
CA ARG A 185 -2.44 22.77 -5.22
C ARG A 185 -2.63 23.82 -4.14
N THR A 186 -1.57 24.56 -3.86
CA THR A 186 -1.64 25.77 -3.02
C THR A 186 -2.45 26.88 -3.71
N PRO A 187 -2.88 27.94 -2.99
CA PRO A 187 -3.56 29.08 -3.60
C PRO A 187 -2.71 29.75 -4.70
N GLY A 188 -1.40 29.81 -4.51
CA GLY A 188 -0.44 30.30 -5.51
C GLY A 188 -0.12 29.33 -6.64
N GLY A 189 -0.84 28.21 -6.74
CA GLY A 189 -0.72 27.26 -7.84
C GLY A 189 0.43 26.28 -7.72
N ALA A 190 1.26 26.29 -6.67
CA ALA A 190 2.27 25.24 -6.48
C ALA A 190 1.61 23.86 -6.22
N SER A 191 2.09 22.82 -6.91
CA SER A 191 1.59 21.45 -6.73
C SER A 191 2.06 20.83 -5.41
N ARG A 192 1.21 19.98 -4.82
CA ARG A 192 1.53 19.16 -3.65
C ARG A 192 1.97 17.73 -4.01
N LYS A 193 2.10 17.40 -5.30
CA LYS A 193 2.59 16.10 -5.78
C LYS A 193 3.94 15.69 -5.17
N PRO A 194 4.93 16.59 -5.00
CA PRO A 194 6.20 16.20 -4.39
C PRO A 194 6.04 15.59 -2.99
N ASP A 195 5.11 16.12 -2.17
CA ASP A 195 4.83 15.56 -0.84
C ASP A 195 4.09 14.21 -0.94
N HIS A 196 3.19 14.05 -1.92
CA HIS A 196 2.53 12.76 -2.21
C HIS A 196 3.55 11.67 -2.56
N ASP A 197 4.49 12.00 -3.44
CA ASP A 197 5.55 11.10 -3.91
C ASP A 197 6.56 10.80 -2.79
N ALA A 198 6.84 11.77 -1.92
CA ALA A 198 7.78 11.60 -0.82
C ALA A 198 7.33 10.54 0.20
N VAL A 199 6.02 10.28 0.32
CA VAL A 199 5.49 9.20 1.16
C VAL A 199 5.99 7.82 0.72
N ASN A 200 6.34 7.64 -0.56
CA ASN A 200 6.85 6.35 -1.07
C ASN A 200 8.16 5.94 -0.38
N ALA A 201 9.00 6.91 0.02
CA ALA A 201 10.22 6.64 0.77
C ALA A 201 9.92 6.12 2.20
N ILE A 202 8.85 6.62 2.83
CA ILE A 202 8.39 6.16 4.14
C ILE A 202 7.83 4.74 4.02
N ASN A 203 6.98 4.49 3.03
CA ASN A 203 6.39 3.18 2.78
C ASN A 203 7.48 2.12 2.56
N ALA A 204 8.46 2.39 1.70
CA ALA A 204 9.57 1.48 1.43
C ALA A 204 10.33 1.08 2.70
N GLY A 205 10.61 2.03 3.60
CA GLY A 205 11.29 1.74 4.86
C GLY A 205 10.46 0.89 5.83
N VAL A 206 9.13 1.08 5.85
CA VAL A 206 8.24 0.32 6.74
C VAL A 206 8.11 -1.14 6.31
N PHE A 207 7.93 -1.40 5.02
CA PHE A 207 7.72 -2.77 4.53
C PHE A 207 8.93 -3.67 4.81
N VAL A 208 10.15 -3.15 4.63
CA VAL A 208 11.40 -3.88 4.97
C VAL A 208 11.44 -4.26 6.46
N GLY A 209 10.99 -3.36 7.34
CA GLY A 209 11.08 -3.57 8.80
C GLY A 209 10.05 -4.55 9.36
N LEU A 210 8.95 -4.82 8.66
CA LEU A 210 7.84 -5.63 9.19
C LEU A 210 7.81 -7.07 8.68
N GLU A 211 8.48 -7.39 7.57
CA GLU A 211 8.43 -8.72 6.95
C GLU A 211 8.80 -9.84 7.94
N HIS A 212 9.93 -9.69 8.64
CA HIS A 212 10.41 -10.68 9.60
C HIS A 212 9.48 -10.79 10.81
N TYR A 213 8.99 -9.65 11.30
CA TYR A 213 8.06 -9.60 12.43
C TYR A 213 6.75 -10.32 12.10
N TYR A 214 6.18 -10.11 10.90
CA TYR A 214 4.99 -10.83 10.49
C TYR A 214 5.23 -12.33 10.34
N ALA A 215 6.37 -12.71 9.76
CA ALA A 215 6.73 -14.11 9.61
C ALA A 215 6.85 -14.84 10.94
N GLN A 216 7.41 -14.18 11.96
CA GLN A 216 7.65 -14.76 13.27
C GLN A 216 6.41 -14.82 14.16
N HIS A 217 5.52 -13.83 14.06
CA HIS A 217 4.43 -13.67 15.04
C HIS A 217 3.04 -13.96 14.49
N TYR A 218 2.84 -13.92 13.17
CA TYR A 218 1.51 -14.02 12.57
C TYR A 218 1.39 -15.10 11.51
N ASP A 219 2.31 -15.18 10.57
CA ASP A 219 2.17 -16.04 9.41
C ASP A 219 3.54 -16.45 8.82
N PRO A 220 3.97 -17.71 8.98
CA PRO A 220 5.28 -18.15 8.49
C PRO A 220 5.43 -18.06 6.97
N LEU A 221 4.34 -18.09 6.19
CA LEU A 221 4.38 -17.93 4.74
C LEU A 221 4.53 -16.48 4.28
N PHE A 222 4.47 -15.49 5.18
CA PHE A 222 4.60 -14.07 4.83
C PHE A 222 5.87 -13.80 4.00
N THR A 223 7.00 -14.39 4.39
CA THR A 223 8.29 -14.26 3.69
C THR A 223 8.41 -15.10 2.42
N THR A 224 7.60 -16.16 2.30
CA THR A 224 7.73 -17.13 1.20
C THR A 224 6.99 -16.65 -0.04
N ILE A 225 5.81 -16.03 0.14
CA ILE A 225 4.97 -15.61 -0.98
C ILE A 225 5.35 -14.23 -1.53
N MET A 226 5.91 -13.34 -0.70
CA MET A 226 6.56 -12.12 -1.19
C MET A 226 7.82 -12.40 -2.02
N LYS A 227 8.34 -13.63 -2.01
CA LYS A 227 9.51 -14.06 -2.79
C LYS A 227 9.15 -14.99 -3.97
N SER A 228 8.02 -15.69 -3.91
CA SER A 228 7.55 -16.60 -4.97
C SER A 228 6.43 -16.03 -5.85
N SER A 229 5.88 -14.87 -5.49
CA SER A 229 5.02 -14.06 -6.36
C SER A 229 5.84 -13.50 -7.54
N PRO A 230 5.26 -13.32 -8.74
CA PRO A 230 5.89 -12.55 -9.82
C PRO A 230 6.22 -11.09 -9.41
N LEU A 231 5.70 -10.65 -8.27
CA LEU A 231 6.10 -9.44 -7.56
C LEU A 231 7.00 -9.84 -6.39
N ASP A 232 8.32 -9.77 -6.57
CA ASP A 232 9.26 -9.83 -5.45
C ASP A 232 9.05 -8.62 -4.51
N GLN A 233 9.90 -8.46 -3.48
CA GLN A 233 9.81 -7.31 -2.58
C GLN A 233 9.88 -5.96 -3.34
N ILE A 234 10.67 -5.90 -4.42
CA ILE A 234 10.79 -4.71 -5.27
C ILE A 234 9.48 -4.51 -6.04
N GLY A 235 8.98 -5.56 -6.72
CA GLY A 235 7.72 -5.56 -7.44
C GLY A 235 6.55 -5.13 -6.56
N THR A 236 6.49 -5.57 -5.31
CA THR A 236 5.46 -5.15 -4.35
C THR A 236 5.52 -3.65 -4.07
N LEU A 237 6.71 -3.11 -3.80
CA LEU A 237 6.89 -1.67 -3.57
C LEU A 237 6.56 -0.84 -4.82
N GLU A 238 6.94 -1.31 -6.01
CA GLU A 238 6.60 -0.67 -7.27
C GLU A 238 5.09 -0.70 -7.56
N THR A 239 4.42 -1.82 -7.27
CA THR A 239 2.96 -1.94 -7.36
C THR A 239 2.26 -0.94 -6.44
N VAL A 240 2.69 -0.83 -5.18
CA VAL A 240 2.14 0.16 -4.24
C VAL A 240 2.36 1.59 -4.73
N LYS A 241 3.53 1.89 -5.33
CA LYS A 241 3.74 3.20 -5.98
C LYS A 241 2.81 3.43 -7.16
N GLY A 242 2.57 2.39 -7.97
CA GLY A 242 1.58 2.40 -9.05
C GLY A 242 0.18 2.78 -8.55
N TRP A 243 -0.28 2.13 -7.47
CA TRP A 243 -1.56 2.44 -6.83
C TRP A 243 -1.63 3.88 -6.31
N ARG A 244 -0.55 4.38 -5.70
CA ARG A 244 -0.48 5.77 -5.20
C ARG A 244 -0.51 6.79 -6.33
N GLU A 245 0.25 6.56 -7.40
CA GLU A 245 0.20 7.39 -8.61
C GLU A 245 -1.19 7.37 -9.23
N GLY A 246 -1.80 6.19 -9.38
CA GLY A 246 -3.18 6.03 -9.85
C GLY A 246 -4.17 6.83 -9.01
N ALA A 247 -4.01 6.81 -7.68
CA ALA A 247 -4.84 7.60 -6.79
C ALA A 247 -4.68 9.11 -6.99
N TRP A 248 -3.44 9.58 -7.23
CA TRP A 248 -3.19 10.97 -7.61
C TRP A 248 -3.89 11.33 -8.92
N ARG A 249 -3.78 10.49 -9.96
CA ARG A 249 -4.46 10.72 -11.25
C ARG A 249 -5.98 10.72 -11.14
N ASN A 250 -6.54 9.84 -10.32
CA ASN A 250 -7.98 9.81 -10.08
C ASN A 250 -8.46 11.06 -9.35
N ALA A 251 -7.68 11.60 -8.40
CA ALA A 251 -7.99 12.89 -7.78
C ALA A 251 -7.94 14.05 -8.78
N GLU A 252 -6.96 14.05 -9.70
CA GLU A 252 -6.90 15.02 -10.79
C GLU A 252 -8.16 14.96 -11.68
N ARG A 253 -8.60 13.74 -12.03
CA ARG A 253 -9.85 13.51 -12.77
C ARG A 253 -11.08 14.00 -11.99
N LEU A 254 -11.17 13.71 -10.70
CA LEU A 254 -12.27 14.16 -9.83
C LEU A 254 -12.36 15.70 -9.74
N LEU A 255 -11.22 16.39 -9.69
CA LEU A 255 -11.15 17.86 -9.62
C LEU A 255 -11.38 18.54 -10.97
N ASN A 256 -11.13 17.83 -12.08
CA ASN A 256 -11.30 18.35 -13.44
C ASN A 256 -12.65 17.98 -14.08
N ALA A 257 -13.44 17.10 -13.46
CA ALA A 257 -14.81 16.85 -13.86
C ALA A 257 -15.64 18.14 -13.79
N ARG A 258 -16.30 18.48 -14.91
CA ARG A 258 -17.09 19.70 -15.10
C ARG A 258 -18.56 19.49 -14.78
N THR A 259 -19.03 18.25 -14.82
CA THR A 259 -20.41 17.88 -14.54
C THR A 259 -20.50 16.78 -13.49
N ALA A 260 -21.67 16.63 -12.88
CA ALA A 260 -21.94 15.52 -11.96
C ALA A 260 -21.82 14.15 -12.66
N ALA A 261 -22.20 14.06 -13.94
CA ALA A 261 -22.09 12.83 -14.72
C ALA A 261 -20.61 12.47 -14.99
N GLU A 262 -19.78 13.43 -15.38
CA GLU A 262 -18.34 13.21 -15.54
C GLU A 262 -17.68 12.80 -14.21
N ARG A 263 -18.08 13.44 -13.10
CA ARG A 263 -17.58 13.06 -11.78
C ARG A 263 -17.97 11.62 -11.45
N HIS A 264 -19.23 11.25 -11.66
CA HIS A 264 -19.72 9.91 -11.39
C HIS A 264 -18.99 8.84 -12.23
N GLN A 265 -18.65 9.13 -13.49
CA GLN A 265 -17.83 8.23 -14.32
C GLN A 265 -16.43 7.99 -13.73
N VAL A 266 -15.83 9.02 -13.13
CA VAL A 266 -14.53 8.88 -12.44
C VAL A 266 -14.70 8.01 -11.19
N GLU A 267 -15.72 8.26 -10.38
CA GLU A 267 -16.05 7.49 -9.18
C GLU A 267 -16.29 6.01 -9.51
N GLN A 268 -17.08 5.71 -10.55
CA GLN A 268 -17.27 4.35 -11.06
C GLN A 268 -15.96 3.69 -11.49
N SER A 269 -15.06 4.42 -12.15
CA SER A 269 -13.75 3.86 -12.53
C SER A 269 -12.87 3.55 -11.31
N ILE A 270 -12.91 4.39 -10.27
CA ILE A 270 -12.18 4.15 -9.01
C ILE A 270 -12.70 2.85 -8.35
N ASP A 271 -14.03 2.68 -8.30
CA ASP A 271 -14.66 1.50 -7.71
C ASP A 271 -14.32 0.24 -8.51
N ILE A 272 -14.42 0.28 -9.84
CA ILE A 272 -14.10 -0.85 -10.72
C ILE A 272 -12.62 -1.21 -10.62
N ASP A 273 -11.71 -0.25 -10.75
CA ASP A 273 -10.27 -0.52 -10.76
C ASP A 273 -9.82 -1.12 -9.42
N SER A 274 -10.28 -0.54 -8.31
CA SER A 274 -9.94 -1.05 -6.98
C SER A 274 -10.53 -2.44 -6.71
N ARG A 275 -11.75 -2.72 -7.20
CA ARG A 275 -12.36 -4.06 -7.12
C ARG A 275 -11.59 -5.09 -7.95
N VAL A 276 -11.21 -4.77 -9.19
CA VAL A 276 -10.45 -5.69 -10.06
C VAL A 276 -9.11 -6.07 -9.43
N TRP A 277 -8.42 -5.12 -8.81
CA TRP A 277 -7.20 -5.43 -8.06
C TRP A 277 -7.47 -6.32 -6.86
N ALA A 278 -8.56 -6.09 -6.12
CA ALA A 278 -8.94 -6.93 -5.00
C ALA A 278 -9.25 -8.37 -5.44
N GLU A 279 -10.05 -8.54 -6.50
CA GLU A 279 -10.38 -9.85 -7.09
C GLU A 279 -9.12 -10.59 -7.58
N ALA A 280 -8.20 -9.89 -8.25
CA ALA A 280 -6.95 -10.48 -8.70
C ALA A 280 -6.10 -10.99 -7.53
N MET A 281 -5.99 -10.21 -6.45
CA MET A 281 -5.20 -10.60 -5.28
C MET A 281 -5.86 -11.71 -4.45
N SER A 282 -7.20 -11.75 -4.36
CA SER A 282 -7.92 -12.81 -3.64
C SER A 282 -8.03 -14.11 -4.43
N SER A 283 -7.87 -14.07 -5.76
CA SER A 283 -7.94 -15.26 -6.62
C SER A 283 -6.88 -16.32 -6.31
N VAL A 284 -5.77 -15.95 -5.67
CA VAL A 284 -4.72 -16.87 -5.26
C VAL A 284 -5.09 -17.47 -3.90
N THR A 285 -5.76 -18.62 -3.91
CA THR A 285 -6.23 -19.28 -2.68
C THR A 285 -5.21 -20.26 -2.11
N GLN A 286 -5.16 -20.40 -0.79
CA GLN A 286 -4.45 -21.50 -0.12
C GLN A 286 -5.43 -22.33 0.73
N PRO A 287 -6.17 -23.29 0.14
CA PRO A 287 -7.28 -23.96 0.82
C PRO A 287 -6.92 -24.52 2.21
N GLY A 288 -7.68 -24.11 3.23
CA GLY A 288 -7.51 -24.51 4.63
C GLY A 288 -6.35 -23.83 5.36
N TYR A 289 -5.61 -22.93 4.70
CA TYR A 289 -4.44 -22.27 5.29
C TYR A 289 -4.79 -21.36 6.48
N ARG A 290 -6.02 -20.82 6.51
CA ARG A 290 -6.53 -20.03 7.64
C ARG A 290 -6.32 -20.72 8.98
N ALA A 291 -6.66 -22.01 9.08
CA ALA A 291 -6.53 -22.78 10.33
C ALA A 291 -5.07 -22.88 10.80
N THR A 292 -4.13 -23.04 9.85
CA THR A 292 -2.69 -23.06 10.11
C THR A 292 -2.21 -21.73 10.65
N ARG A 293 -2.57 -20.62 9.99
CA ARG A 293 -2.19 -19.27 10.41
C ARG A 293 -2.77 -18.90 11.76
N ASP A 294 -4.03 -19.23 11.99
CA ASP A 294 -4.71 -19.03 13.28
C ASP A 294 -4.01 -19.78 14.43
N ALA A 295 -3.63 -21.03 14.20
CA ALA A 295 -2.88 -21.83 15.18
C ALA A 295 -1.48 -21.27 15.40
N TYR A 296 -0.79 -20.88 14.32
CA TYR A 296 0.54 -20.29 14.38
C TYR A 296 0.54 -19.00 15.21
N CYS A 297 -0.35 -18.05 14.91
CA CYS A 297 -0.47 -16.82 15.67
C CYS A 297 -0.73 -17.12 17.16
N ARG A 298 -1.67 -18.01 17.50
CA ARG A 298 -1.95 -18.36 18.91
C ARG A 298 -0.73 -18.88 19.66
N ALA A 299 0.17 -19.60 18.98
CA ALA A 299 1.38 -20.15 19.58
C ALA A 299 2.55 -19.16 19.66
N HIS A 300 2.60 -18.12 18.81
CA HIS A 300 3.80 -17.27 18.64
C HIS A 300 3.56 -15.76 18.83
N HIS A 301 2.30 -15.30 18.91
CA HIS A 301 2.02 -13.87 19.03
C HIS A 301 2.34 -13.35 20.44
N GLU A 302 2.95 -12.18 20.50
CA GLU A 302 3.17 -11.47 21.76
C GLU A 302 1.85 -10.84 22.23
N ARG A 303 1.40 -11.25 23.42
CA ARG A 303 0.32 -10.56 24.13
C ARG A 303 0.89 -9.27 24.72
N THR A 304 0.59 -8.15 24.06
CA THR A 304 1.01 -6.79 24.46
C THR A 304 -0.11 -5.98 25.09
#